data_AF-A0A934RTU4-F1
#
_entry.id   AF-A0A934RTU4-F1
#
_cell.length_a   1.000
_cell.length_b   1.000
_cell.length_c   1.000
_cell.angle_alpha   90.00
_cell.angle_beta   90.00
_cell.angle_gamma   90.00
#
_symmetry.space_group_name_H-M   'P 1'
#
loop_
_entity.id
_entity.type
_entity.pdbx_description
1 polymer ?
#
loop_
_entity_poly.entity_id
_entity_poly.type
_entity_poly.pdbx_seq_one_letter_code
_entity_poly.pdbx_strand_id
1 'polypeptide(L)'
;MISLSKNRWILVATGHFVLLFFLGQANHYLSSVGVQLFLIGMLLSFSALELSYSQGVLSIAPICLIIDSKTPFPFGYNLIACLTLFTIAHILRSRVRREVTASALATSILLNIGAFAAYTFGAIRYLGIESLHFVPLSMNLLASTLVVTLFNRIFFDTQTGVLSIFGINLAEEQREAR
;
A
#
# COMPACT_ATOMS: atom_id res chain seq x y z
N MET A 1 21.55 -15.41 -16.25
CA MET A 1 20.29 -14.64 -16.15
C MET A 1 19.68 -14.94 -14.79
N ILE A 2 19.69 -13.98 -13.86
CA ILE A 2 18.99 -14.12 -12.59
C ILE A 2 17.51 -14.33 -12.94
N SER A 3 16.89 -15.41 -12.48
CA SER A 3 15.47 -15.69 -12.69
C SER A 3 14.65 -14.65 -11.92
N LEU A 4 14.47 -13.47 -12.53
CA LEU A 4 13.66 -12.36 -12.00
C LEU A 4 12.21 -12.78 -11.81
N SER A 5 11.73 -13.80 -12.55
CA SER A 5 10.41 -14.38 -12.36
C SER A 5 10.19 -14.93 -10.94
N LYS A 6 11.20 -15.56 -10.32
CA LYS A 6 11.13 -16.07 -8.94
C LYS A 6 11.20 -14.97 -7.88
N ASN A 7 11.82 -13.84 -8.20
CA ASN A 7 12.08 -12.73 -7.26
C ASN A 7 11.40 -11.42 -7.67
N ARG A 8 10.24 -11.51 -8.32
CA ARG A 8 9.47 -10.35 -8.78
C ARG A 8 9.06 -9.40 -7.65
N TRP A 9 8.97 -9.90 -6.41
CA TRP A 9 8.74 -9.07 -5.23
C TRP A 9 9.76 -7.93 -5.10
N ILE A 10 11.00 -8.09 -5.59
CA ILE A 10 12.04 -7.05 -5.55
C ILE A 10 11.65 -5.86 -6.44
N LEU A 11 11.16 -6.13 -7.65
CA LEU A 11 10.72 -5.08 -8.58
C LEU A 11 9.53 -4.31 -7.99
N VAL A 12 8.56 -5.03 -7.44
CA VAL A 12 7.38 -4.42 -6.81
C VAL A 12 7.76 -3.64 -5.54
N ALA A 13 8.62 -4.20 -4.68
CA ALA A 13 9.14 -3.49 -3.51
C ALA A 13 9.89 -2.22 -3.91
N THR A 14 10.67 -2.27 -4.98
CA THR A 14 11.35 -1.07 -5.53
C THR A 14 10.34 -0.04 -5.97
N GLY A 15 9.29 -0.47 -6.69
CA GLY A 15 8.17 0.39 -7.06
C GLY A 15 7.45 1.03 -5.85
N HIS A 16 7.27 0.27 -4.77
CA HIS A 16 6.75 0.78 -3.50
C HIS A 16 7.68 1.82 -2.86
N PHE A 17 8.99 1.59 -2.88
CA PHE A 17 9.98 2.56 -2.38
C PHE A 17 9.95 3.86 -3.17
N VAL A 18 9.86 3.78 -4.49
CA VAL A 18 9.75 4.96 -5.36
C VAL A 18 8.50 5.76 -5.02
N LEU A 19 7.34 5.10 -4.88
CA LEU A 19 6.10 5.77 -4.48
C LEU A 19 6.24 6.43 -3.10
N LEU A 20 6.80 5.73 -2.11
CA LEU A 20 7.02 6.28 -0.78
C LEU A 20 8.02 7.43 -0.74
N PHE A 21 9.03 7.40 -1.59
CA PHE A 21 9.96 8.51 -1.74
C PHE A 21 9.23 9.77 -2.22
N PHE A 22 8.46 9.67 -3.30
CA PHE A 22 7.66 10.80 -3.80
C PHE A 22 6.60 11.25 -2.79
N LEU A 23 5.97 10.30 -2.08
CA LEU A 23 5.03 10.62 -1.00
C LEU A 23 5.71 11.40 0.14
N GLY A 24 6.92 11.01 0.53
CA GLY A 24 7.71 11.72 1.54
C GLY A 24 8.01 13.16 1.12
N GLN A 25 8.41 13.37 -0.15
CA GLN A 25 8.62 14.71 -0.69
C GLN A 25 7.32 15.52 -0.74
N ALA A 26 6.21 14.92 -1.19
CA ALA A 26 4.90 15.58 -1.22
C ALA A 26 4.46 16.00 0.19
N ASN A 27 4.62 15.11 1.17
CA ASN A 27 4.30 15.39 2.58
C ASN A 27 5.19 16.48 3.17
N HIS A 28 6.46 16.55 2.79
CA HIS A 28 7.34 17.63 3.21
C HIS A 28 6.79 19.00 2.77
N TYR A 29 6.40 19.14 1.49
CA TYR A 29 5.84 20.40 0.99
C TYR A 29 4.44 20.70 1.53
N LEU A 30 3.57 19.70 1.64
CA LEU A 30 2.20 19.84 2.14
C LEU A 30 2.12 20.08 3.66
N SER A 31 3.18 19.73 4.40
CA SER A 31 3.23 19.95 5.86
C SER A 31 3.00 21.40 6.25
N SER A 32 3.41 22.36 5.42
CA SER A 32 3.22 23.80 5.62
C SER A 32 1.75 24.22 5.69
N VAL A 33 0.85 23.46 5.05
CA VAL A 33 -0.60 23.70 5.00
C VAL A 33 -1.35 22.75 5.96
N GLY A 34 -0.63 21.96 6.76
CA GLY A 34 -1.22 21.01 7.70
C GLY A 34 -1.85 19.78 7.06
N VAL A 35 -1.54 19.49 5.78
CA VAL A 35 -2.03 18.31 5.06
C VAL A 35 -0.95 17.24 5.01
N GLN A 36 -1.32 16.01 5.37
CA GLN A 36 -0.46 14.83 5.25
C GLN A 36 -1.20 13.73 4.48
N LEU A 37 -0.53 13.21 3.46
CA LEU A 37 -1.01 12.14 2.60
C LEU A 37 -0.52 10.79 3.13
N PHE A 38 -1.43 9.82 3.12
CA PHE A 38 -1.20 8.44 3.52
C PHE A 38 -1.68 7.53 2.39
N LEU A 39 -0.77 6.82 1.73
CA LEU A 39 -1.06 6.04 0.51
C LEU A 39 -0.73 4.55 0.64
N ILE A 40 -0.63 4.03 1.87
CA ILE A 40 -0.24 2.64 2.13
C ILE A 40 -1.23 1.64 1.48
N GLY A 41 -2.52 1.99 1.39
CA GLY A 41 -3.52 1.12 0.77
C GLY A 41 -3.25 0.79 -0.69
N MET A 42 -2.58 1.67 -1.45
CA MET A 42 -2.19 1.40 -2.85
C MET A 42 -1.12 0.31 -2.93
N LEU A 43 -0.14 0.33 -2.03
CA LEU A 43 0.93 -0.68 -1.97
C LEU A 43 0.34 -2.03 -1.55
N LEU A 44 -0.50 -2.03 -0.51
CA LEU A 44 -1.12 -3.25 0.00
C LEU A 44 -2.03 -3.92 -1.03
N SER A 45 -2.88 -3.14 -1.71
CA SER A 45 -3.81 -3.65 -2.71
C SER A 45 -3.10 -4.27 -3.91
N PHE A 46 -2.08 -3.61 -4.46
CA PHE A 46 -1.34 -4.16 -5.59
C PHE A 46 -0.71 -5.51 -5.25
N SER A 47 0.01 -5.58 -4.13
CA SER A 47 0.60 -6.84 -3.67
C SER A 47 -0.44 -7.92 -3.36
N ALA A 48 -1.59 -7.56 -2.80
CA ALA A 48 -2.64 -8.52 -2.45
C ALA A 48 -3.35 -9.09 -3.68
N LEU A 49 -3.62 -8.25 -4.68
CA LEU A 49 -4.43 -8.59 -5.85
C LEU A 49 -3.60 -9.25 -6.96
N GLU A 50 -2.37 -8.77 -7.19
CA GLU A 50 -1.56 -9.17 -8.35
C GLU A 50 -0.52 -10.25 -8.03
N LEU A 51 0.04 -10.27 -6.82
CA LEU A 51 1.10 -11.21 -6.46
C LEU A 51 0.58 -12.49 -5.79
N SER A 52 1.43 -13.52 -5.75
CA SER A 52 1.21 -14.66 -4.85
C SER A 52 1.47 -14.25 -3.40
N TYR A 53 0.89 -14.97 -2.44
CA TYR A 53 0.98 -14.62 -1.02
C TYR A 53 2.42 -14.34 -0.56
N SER A 54 3.35 -15.27 -0.83
CA SER A 54 4.76 -15.12 -0.42
C SER A 54 5.42 -13.89 -1.07
N GLN A 55 5.17 -13.64 -2.36
CA GLN A 55 5.74 -12.49 -3.06
C GLN A 55 5.12 -11.17 -2.57
N GLY A 56 3.82 -11.16 -2.27
CA GLY A 56 3.13 -10.02 -1.68
C GLY A 56 3.69 -9.66 -0.31
N VAL A 57 3.83 -10.64 0.59
CA VAL A 57 4.46 -10.43 1.92
C VAL A 57 5.88 -9.88 1.77
N LEU A 58 6.71 -10.51 0.92
CA LEU A 58 8.09 -10.05 0.70
C LEU A 58 8.17 -8.65 0.08
N SER A 59 7.19 -8.24 -0.72
CA SER A 59 7.15 -6.89 -1.31
C SER A 59 6.74 -5.80 -0.30
N ILE A 60 5.99 -6.15 0.75
CA ILE A 60 5.45 -5.22 1.75
C ILE A 60 6.34 -5.17 3.00
N ALA A 61 6.92 -6.28 3.42
CA ALA A 61 7.66 -6.36 4.68
C ALA A 61 8.84 -5.36 4.75
N PRO A 62 9.72 -5.23 3.75
CA PRO A 62 10.81 -4.25 3.78
C PRO A 62 10.31 -2.80 3.87
N ILE A 63 9.18 -2.52 3.23
CA ILE A 63 8.53 -1.21 3.24
C ILE A 63 8.06 -0.88 4.66
N CYS A 64 7.37 -1.82 5.30
CA CYS A 64 6.84 -1.61 6.64
C CYS A 64 7.94 -1.48 7.68
N LEU A 65 9.04 -2.23 7.56
CA LEU A 65 10.21 -2.10 8.43
C LEU A 65 10.86 -0.70 8.32
N ILE A 66 10.86 -0.10 7.13
CA ILE A 66 11.34 1.27 6.92
C ILE A 66 10.36 2.32 7.45
N ILE A 67 9.06 2.04 7.42
CA ILE A 67 8.07 2.89 8.08
C ILE A 67 8.26 2.82 9.60
N ASP A 68 8.37 1.60 10.14
CA ASP A 68 8.58 1.35 11.58
C ASP A 68 9.84 2.07 12.09
N SER A 69 10.93 2.10 11.32
CA SER A 69 12.16 2.81 11.73
C SER A 69 12.04 4.35 11.78
N LYS A 70 10.99 4.92 11.17
CA LYS A 70 10.75 6.36 11.09
C LYS A 70 9.57 6.83 11.94
N THR A 71 8.78 5.90 12.49
CA THR A 71 7.60 6.22 13.31
C THR A 71 7.91 6.09 14.81
N PRO A 72 7.23 6.85 15.66
CA PRO A 72 7.42 6.78 17.12
C PRO A 72 6.78 5.54 17.78
N PHE A 73 6.31 4.57 16.98
CA PHE A 73 5.68 3.35 17.48
C PHE A 73 6.70 2.25 17.76
N PRO A 74 6.33 1.23 18.57
CA PRO A 74 7.18 0.05 18.72
C PRO A 74 7.51 -0.57 17.37
N PHE A 75 8.77 -0.93 17.17
CA PHE A 75 9.23 -1.54 15.93
C PHE A 75 8.44 -2.83 15.64
N GLY A 76 7.94 -2.97 14.41
CA GLY A 76 7.08 -4.08 13.99
C GLY A 76 5.58 -3.78 14.08
N TYR A 77 5.16 -2.64 14.65
CA TYR A 77 3.75 -2.27 14.72
C TYR A 77 3.12 -2.11 13.33
N ASN A 78 3.73 -1.30 12.45
CA ASN A 78 3.21 -1.09 11.11
C ASN A 78 3.35 -2.36 10.27
N LEU A 79 4.42 -3.15 10.47
CA LEU A 79 4.57 -4.44 9.82
C LEU A 79 3.39 -5.38 10.13
N ILE A 80 3.05 -5.58 11.39
CA ILE A 80 1.94 -6.45 11.78
C ILE A 80 0.62 -5.93 11.21
N ALA A 81 0.33 -4.62 11.39
CA ALA A 81 -0.90 -4.02 10.88
C ALA A 81 -1.05 -4.18 9.36
N CYS A 82 0.02 -3.89 8.61
CA CYS A 82 0.03 -4.00 7.15
C CYS A 82 -0.08 -5.45 6.68
N LEU A 83 0.61 -6.40 7.32
CA LEU A 83 0.51 -7.82 6.98
C LEU A 83 -0.88 -8.40 7.29
N THR A 84 -1.51 -7.97 8.38
CA THR A 84 -2.89 -8.36 8.69
C THR A 84 -3.85 -7.87 7.60
N LEU A 85 -3.78 -6.57 7.25
CA LEU A 85 -4.62 -6.00 6.19
C LEU A 85 -4.36 -6.63 4.82
N PHE A 86 -3.09 -6.84 4.47
CA PHE A 86 -2.70 -7.56 3.26
C PHE A 86 -3.29 -8.97 3.23
N THR A 87 -3.20 -9.72 4.32
CA THR A 87 -3.69 -11.11 4.39
C THR A 87 -5.21 -11.15 4.19
N ILE A 88 -5.93 -10.24 4.85
CA ILE A 88 -7.38 -10.09 4.68
C ILE A 88 -7.72 -9.80 3.21
N ALA A 89 -7.05 -8.82 2.59
CA ALA A 89 -7.28 -8.50 1.18
C ALA A 89 -6.94 -9.67 0.24
N HIS A 90 -5.84 -10.38 0.50
CA HIS A 90 -5.42 -11.51 -0.30
C HIS A 90 -6.42 -12.67 -0.24
N ILE A 91 -7.00 -12.94 0.92
CA ILE A 91 -8.05 -13.97 1.08
C ILE A 91 -9.33 -13.55 0.33
N LEU A 92 -9.70 -12.27 0.43
CA LEU A 92 -10.92 -11.74 -0.20
C LEU A 92 -10.79 -11.55 -1.71
N ARG A 93 -9.58 -11.57 -2.28
CA ARG A 93 -9.32 -11.29 -3.71
C ARG A 93 -10.14 -12.17 -4.67
N SER A 94 -10.45 -13.40 -4.28
CA SER A 94 -11.24 -14.34 -5.09
C SER A 94 -12.66 -13.85 -5.36
N ARG A 95 -13.24 -13.08 -4.43
CA ARG A 95 -14.59 -12.49 -4.55
C ARG A 95 -14.60 -11.19 -5.35
N VAL A 96 -13.45 -10.51 -5.41
CA VAL A 96 -13.28 -9.13 -5.90
C VAL A 96 -13.02 -9.09 -7.41
N ARG A 97 -12.47 -10.17 -7.99
CA ARG A 97 -12.03 -10.27 -9.41
C ARG A 97 -13.11 -10.16 -10.50
N ARG A 98 -14.38 -9.88 -10.19
CA ARG A 98 -15.43 -9.73 -11.21
C ARG A 98 -15.32 -8.43 -12.02
N GLU A 99 -14.70 -7.38 -11.48
CA GLU A 99 -14.49 -6.09 -12.18
C GLU A 99 -13.09 -5.52 -11.89
N VAL A 100 -12.10 -5.86 -12.72
CA VAL A 100 -10.66 -5.67 -12.42
C VAL A 100 -10.31 -4.26 -11.94
N THR A 101 -10.77 -3.20 -12.61
CA THR A 101 -10.36 -1.82 -12.29
C THR A 101 -11.12 -1.22 -11.10
N ALA A 102 -12.45 -1.34 -11.06
CA ALA A 102 -13.26 -0.79 -9.96
C ALA A 102 -12.95 -1.50 -8.64
N SER A 103 -12.75 -2.82 -8.71
CA SER A 103 -12.45 -3.67 -7.57
C SER A 103 -11.06 -3.38 -6.97
N ALA A 104 -10.06 -3.10 -7.80
CA ALA A 104 -8.74 -2.66 -7.35
C ALA A 104 -8.80 -1.33 -6.62
N LEU A 105 -9.48 -0.32 -7.20
CA LEU A 105 -9.65 0.99 -6.55
C LEU A 105 -10.38 0.88 -5.21
N ALA A 106 -11.50 0.15 -5.17
CA ALA A 106 -12.25 -0.06 -3.93
C ALA A 106 -11.38 -0.73 -2.85
N THR A 107 -10.60 -1.75 -3.24
CA THR A 107 -9.67 -2.43 -2.33
C THR A 107 -8.59 -1.48 -1.82
N SER A 108 -8.01 -0.64 -2.68
CA SER A 108 -7.01 0.36 -2.29
C SER A 108 -7.57 1.36 -1.28
N ILE A 109 -8.77 1.88 -1.52
CA ILE A 109 -9.43 2.83 -0.62
C ILE A 109 -9.70 2.17 0.74
N LEU A 110 -10.29 0.97 0.74
CA LEU A 110 -10.61 0.25 1.98
C LEU A 110 -9.37 -0.08 2.80
N LEU A 111 -8.30 -0.54 2.13
CA LEU A 111 -7.03 -0.81 2.80
C LEU A 111 -6.36 0.46 3.29
N ASN A 112 -6.50 1.57 2.57
CA ASN A 112 -5.95 2.85 3.01
C ASN A 112 -6.66 3.37 4.26
N ILE A 113 -7.99 3.28 4.29
CA ILE A 113 -8.80 3.62 5.46
C ILE A 113 -8.45 2.70 6.63
N GLY A 114 -8.35 1.39 6.40
CA GLY A 114 -7.99 0.41 7.43
C GLY A 114 -6.60 0.65 8.02
N ALA A 115 -5.61 0.94 7.17
CA ALA A 115 -4.25 1.25 7.60
C ALA A 115 -4.16 2.60 8.33
N PHE A 116 -4.90 3.61 7.85
CA PHE A 116 -4.99 4.91 8.53
C PHE A 116 -5.67 4.79 9.90
N ALA A 117 -6.73 3.99 10.01
CA ALA A 117 -7.40 3.71 11.28
C ALA A 117 -6.46 2.96 12.24
N ALA A 118 -5.76 1.93 11.77
CA ALA A 118 -4.75 1.23 12.58
C ALA A 118 -3.69 2.22 13.09
N TYR A 119 -3.12 3.04 12.21
CA TYR A 119 -2.15 4.08 12.59
C TYR A 119 -2.72 5.05 13.65
N THR A 120 -3.97 5.47 13.49
CA THR A 120 -4.65 6.37 14.44
C THR A 120 -4.85 5.71 15.80
N PHE A 121 -5.27 4.44 15.84
CA PHE A 121 -5.38 3.69 17.10
C PHE A 121 -4.03 3.46 17.78
N GLY A 122 -2.97 3.21 17.00
CA GLY A 122 -1.60 3.19 17.48
C GLY A 122 -1.19 4.52 18.11
N ALA A 123 -1.48 5.64 17.44
CA ALA A 123 -1.23 6.97 17.97
C ALA A 123 -1.97 7.23 19.29
N ILE A 124 -3.25 6.89 19.39
CA ILE A 124 -4.02 7.01 20.64
C ILE A 124 -3.36 6.21 21.77
N ARG A 125 -2.94 4.97 21.48
CA ARG A 125 -2.38 4.06 22.48
C ARG A 125 -1.01 4.51 22.99
N TYR A 126 -0.14 4.99 22.11
CA TYR A 126 1.27 5.26 22.43
C TYR A 126 1.60 6.74 22.64
N LEU A 127 0.84 7.66 22.04
CA LEU A 127 1.07 9.11 22.11
C LEU A 127 -0.01 9.85 22.91
N GLY A 128 -1.08 9.17 23.30
CA GLY A 128 -2.19 9.73 24.07
C GLY A 128 -3.23 10.45 23.20
N ILE A 129 -4.42 10.68 23.76
CA ILE A 129 -5.58 11.22 23.04
C ILE A 129 -5.53 12.75 22.87
N GLU A 130 -4.73 13.45 23.68
CA GLU A 130 -4.68 14.91 23.72
C GLU A 130 -4.14 15.53 22.42
N SER A 131 -3.38 14.76 21.63
CA SER A 131 -2.84 15.18 20.34
C SER A 131 -3.82 14.96 19.16
N LEU A 132 -5.01 14.43 19.43
CA LEU A 132 -5.92 13.96 18.38
C LEU A 132 -6.93 15.04 18.02
N HIS A 133 -6.61 15.81 16.98
CA HIS A 133 -7.50 16.82 16.43
C HIS A 133 -8.32 16.24 15.28
N PHE A 134 -9.64 16.19 15.47
CA PHE A 134 -10.57 15.57 14.51
C PHE A 134 -10.57 16.24 13.12
N VAL A 135 -10.50 17.56 13.06
CA VAL A 135 -10.56 18.32 11.80
C VAL A 135 -9.33 18.04 10.91
N PRO A 136 -8.07 18.21 11.40
CA PRO A 136 -6.89 17.83 10.63
C PRO A 136 -6.89 16.35 10.23
N LEU A 137 -7.30 15.45 11.13
CA LEU A 137 -7.36 14.02 10.84
C LEU A 137 -8.31 13.70 9.68
N SER A 138 -9.51 14.29 9.70
CA SER A 138 -10.52 14.12 8.66
C SER A 138 -10.05 14.69 7.32
N MET A 139 -9.40 15.87 7.34
CA MET A 139 -8.82 16.47 6.15
C MET A 139 -7.71 15.61 5.55
N ASN A 140 -6.83 15.06 6.38
CA ASN A 140 -5.77 14.15 5.92
C ASN A 140 -6.34 12.87 5.31
N LEU A 141 -7.40 12.30 5.91
CA LEU A 141 -8.06 11.11 5.38
C LEU A 141 -8.75 11.41 4.03
N LEU A 142 -9.45 12.54 3.91
CA LEU A 142 -10.10 12.97 2.67
C LEU A 142 -9.07 13.23 1.56
N ALA A 143 -8.01 13.98 1.87
CA ALA A 143 -6.93 14.27 0.93
C ALA A 143 -6.25 12.98 0.47
N SER A 144 -5.96 12.06 1.40
CA SER A 144 -5.38 10.75 1.09
C SER A 144 -6.30 9.93 0.19
N THR A 145 -7.61 9.89 0.48
CA THR A 145 -8.59 9.15 -0.32
C THR A 145 -8.72 9.71 -1.73
N LEU A 146 -8.70 11.05 -1.87
CA LEU A 146 -8.71 11.71 -3.17
C LEU A 146 -7.47 11.36 -3.98
N VAL A 147 -6.28 11.41 -3.37
CA VAL A 147 -5.01 11.06 -4.03
C VAL A 147 -5.00 9.58 -4.43
N VAL A 148 -5.44 8.68 -3.56
CA VAL A 148 -5.61 7.26 -3.92
C VAL A 148 -6.52 7.14 -5.13
N THR A 149 -7.66 7.82 -5.15
CA THR A 149 -8.62 7.75 -6.27
C THR A 149 -7.99 8.20 -7.59
N LEU A 150 -7.22 9.28 -7.58
CA LEU A 150 -6.60 9.84 -8.78
C LEU A 150 -5.41 9.01 -9.28
N PHE A 151 -4.58 8.51 -8.36
CA PHE A 151 -3.31 7.87 -8.72
C PHE A 151 -3.34 6.34 -8.71
N ASN A 152 -4.40 5.71 -8.19
CA ASN A 152 -4.45 4.24 -8.08
C ASN A 152 -4.24 3.56 -9.43
N ARG A 153 -4.95 4.01 -10.47
CA ARG A 153 -4.82 3.43 -11.82
C ARG A 153 -3.40 3.57 -12.36
N ILE A 154 -2.84 4.78 -12.31
CA ILE A 154 -1.49 5.08 -12.80
C ILE A 154 -0.46 4.19 -12.10
N PHE A 155 -0.60 4.03 -10.78
CA PHE A 155 0.28 3.16 -10.01
C PHE A 155 0.20 1.70 -10.43
N PHE A 156 -1.00 1.13 -10.55
CA PHE A 156 -1.19 -0.26 -11.00
C PHE A 156 -0.63 -0.48 -12.42
N ASP A 157 -0.94 0.44 -13.34
CA ASP A 157 -0.47 0.36 -14.73
C ASP A 157 1.06 0.47 -14.79
N THR A 158 1.68 1.33 -13.98
CA THR A 158 3.13 1.47 -13.90
C THR A 158 3.81 0.23 -13.35
N GLN A 159 3.32 -0.33 -12.24
CA GLN A 159 3.89 -1.55 -11.66
C GLN A 159 3.78 -2.74 -12.63
N THR A 160 2.63 -2.90 -13.26
CA THR A 160 2.39 -3.96 -14.25
C THR A 160 3.26 -3.76 -15.49
N GLY A 161 3.39 -2.52 -15.96
CA GLY A 161 4.27 -2.15 -17.07
C GLY A 161 5.74 -2.48 -16.77
N VAL A 162 6.23 -2.13 -15.59
CA VAL A 162 7.61 -2.49 -15.17
C VAL A 162 7.79 -4.00 -15.16
N LEU A 163 6.87 -4.76 -14.56
CA LEU A 163 6.95 -6.22 -14.57
C LEU A 163 6.97 -6.80 -15.99
N SER A 164 6.17 -6.24 -16.90
CA SER A 164 6.12 -6.68 -18.30
C SER A 164 7.42 -6.43 -19.06
N ILE A 165 8.13 -5.32 -18.78
CA ILE A 165 9.45 -5.02 -19.38
C ILE A 165 10.48 -6.10 -19.00
N PHE A 166 10.36 -6.67 -17.80
CA PHE A 166 11.21 -7.77 -17.34
C PHE A 166 10.68 -9.17 -17.72
N GLY A 167 9.70 -9.24 -18.63
CA GLY A 167 9.14 -10.49 -19.15
C GLY A 167 8.20 -11.20 -18.16
N ILE A 168 7.71 -10.52 -17.12
CA ILE A 168 6.78 -11.08 -16.14
C ILE A 168 5.37 -10.61 -16.52
N ASN A 169 4.62 -11.47 -17.21
CA ASN A 169 3.26 -11.17 -17.64
C ASN A 169 2.24 -11.74 -16.64
N LEU A 170 1.81 -10.89 -15.70
CA LEU A 170 0.83 -11.26 -14.67
C LEU A 170 -0.50 -11.74 -15.27
N ALA A 171 -0.90 -11.20 -16.42
CA ALA A 171 -2.17 -11.54 -17.05
C ALA A 171 -2.18 -12.96 -17.64
N GLU A 172 -1.04 -13.44 -18.14
CA GLU A 172 -0.90 -14.81 -18.70
C GLU A 172 -0.82 -15.85 -17.57
N GLU A 173 0.02 -15.62 -16.55
CA GLU A 173 0.12 -16.54 -15.40
C GLU A 173 -1.21 -16.70 -14.65
N GLN A 174 -2.01 -15.63 -14.55
CA GLN A 174 -3.32 -15.68 -13.91
C GLN A 174 -4.37 -16.43 -14.74
N ARG A 175 -4.16 -16.60 -16.05
CA ARG A 175 -5.01 -17.43 -16.92
C ARG A 175 -4.63 -18.90 -16.83
N GLU A 176 -3.34 -19.21 -16.70
CA GLU A 176 -2.84 -20.58 -16.57
C GLU A 176 -3.12 -21.22 -15.19
N ALA A 177 -3.31 -20.40 -14.15
CA ALA A 177 -3.66 -20.86 -12.80
C ALA A 177 -5.17 -21.10 -12.57
N ARG A 178 -6.00 -20.94 -13.61
CA ARG A 178 -7.44 -21.31 -13.60
C ARG A 178 -7.62 -22.72 -14.14
#